data_AF-A0A2V8QRR9-F1
#
_entry.id   AF-A0A2V8QRR9-F1
#
_cell.length_a   1.000
_cell.length_b   1.000
_cell.length_c   1.000
_cell.angle_alpha   90.00
_cell.angle_beta   90.00
_cell.angle_gamma   90.00
#
_symmetry.space_group_name_H-M   'P 1'
#
loop_
_entity.id
_entity.type
_entity.pdbx_description
1 polymer ?
#
loop_
_entity_poly.entity_id
_entity_poly.type
_entity_poly.pdbx_seq_one_letter_code
_entity_poly.pdbx_strand_id
1 'polypeptide(L)'
;MPTPSPLPTPTTKTGATKAETPETTPAPTPPVQGATTETSQQPPSEQKPEQKQPGGVCALTISDPSVEIKSNGGSATVAVRLENYAGKGAPRVNPSTPNWADIIILAEPHADSDGDRLRFTVTSVSGKSGTFTVTFSSPCGKQDVTVNVK
;
A
#
# COMPACT_ATOMS: atom_id res chain seq x y z
N MET A 1 5.58 32.16 -52.73
CA MET A 1 6.72 31.35 -52.26
C MET A 1 6.20 29.95 -51.95
N PRO A 2 6.87 28.89 -52.43
CA PRO A 2 6.43 27.51 -52.29
C PRO A 2 6.61 26.95 -50.87
N THR A 3 5.67 26.07 -50.48
CA THR A 3 5.70 25.09 -49.37
C THR A 3 6.08 23.71 -49.96
N PRO A 4 6.32 22.64 -49.18
CA PRO A 4 7.19 22.38 -48.01
C PRO A 4 8.31 21.37 -48.39
N SER A 5 9.16 20.93 -47.44
CA SER A 5 9.60 19.52 -47.45
C SER A 5 10.09 19.01 -46.09
N PRO A 6 9.74 17.77 -45.70
CA PRO A 6 10.14 17.07 -44.47
C PRO A 6 11.50 16.34 -44.62
N LEU A 7 12.12 15.95 -43.50
CA LEU A 7 13.34 15.12 -43.46
C LEU A 7 13.08 13.78 -42.73
N PRO A 8 13.72 12.67 -43.13
CA PRO A 8 13.08 11.37 -43.30
C PRO A 8 13.40 10.31 -42.23
N THR A 9 12.52 9.31 -42.19
CA THR A 9 12.69 7.97 -41.62
C THR A 9 13.84 7.21 -42.31
N PRO A 10 14.69 6.46 -41.60
CA PRO A 10 15.46 5.39 -42.21
C PRO A 10 14.60 4.11 -42.31
N THR A 11 14.32 3.70 -43.54
CA THR A 11 13.93 2.33 -43.91
C THR A 11 14.80 1.91 -45.08
N THR A 12 15.51 0.79 -44.97
CA THR A 12 16.10 0.10 -46.13
C THR A 12 16.22 -1.39 -45.75
N LYS A 13 15.32 -2.26 -46.23
CA LYS A 13 15.31 -2.96 -47.54
C LYS A 13 16.52 -3.89 -47.72
N THR A 14 16.31 -5.21 -47.69
CA THR A 14 15.98 -6.10 -48.83
C THR A 14 17.23 -6.74 -49.42
N GLY A 15 17.27 -8.07 -49.42
CA GLY A 15 18.24 -8.85 -50.19
C GLY A 15 17.85 -10.33 -50.21
N ALA A 16 17.32 -10.78 -51.34
CA ALA A 16 16.91 -12.15 -51.64
C ALA A 16 18.11 -13.10 -51.81
N THR A 17 17.91 -14.41 -51.58
CA THR A 17 18.30 -15.51 -52.50
C THR A 17 18.06 -16.89 -51.86
N LYS A 18 17.74 -17.84 -52.74
CA LYS A 18 17.12 -19.15 -52.59
C LYS A 18 18.17 -20.29 -52.56
N ALA A 19 17.78 -21.44 -51.98
CA ALA A 19 18.36 -22.80 -52.04
C ALA A 19 19.66 -22.99 -51.22
N GLU A 20 19.89 -24.07 -50.47
CA GLU A 20 19.63 -25.51 -50.69
C GLU A 20 19.33 -26.27 -49.37
N THR A 21 18.50 -27.32 -49.46
CA THR A 21 18.33 -28.40 -48.46
C THR A 21 19.27 -29.55 -48.84
N PRO A 22 19.90 -30.30 -47.91
CA PRO A 22 19.28 -31.55 -47.43
C PRO A 22 19.56 -31.92 -45.94
N GLU A 23 18.53 -32.57 -45.35
CA GLU A 23 18.53 -33.70 -44.38
C GLU A 23 19.50 -33.65 -43.18
N THR A 24 19.06 -33.79 -41.93
CA THR A 24 18.75 -35.10 -41.33
C THR A 24 17.97 -34.91 -40.01
N THR A 25 16.83 -35.60 -39.88
CA THR A 25 16.18 -36.10 -38.65
C THR A 25 16.29 -35.32 -37.32
N PRO A 26 15.20 -34.72 -36.80
CA PRO A 26 15.00 -34.58 -35.37
C PRO A 26 14.21 -35.78 -34.82
N ALA A 27 14.84 -36.55 -33.92
CA ALA A 27 14.15 -37.50 -33.07
C ALA A 27 13.24 -36.73 -32.07
N PRO A 28 12.00 -37.19 -31.80
CA PRO A 28 11.12 -36.54 -30.85
C PRO A 28 11.60 -36.84 -29.43
N THR A 29 11.92 -35.81 -28.65
CA THR A 29 12.05 -35.95 -27.19
C THR A 29 10.68 -35.67 -26.56
N PRO A 30 10.07 -36.61 -25.82
CA PRO A 30 8.80 -36.40 -25.13
C PRO A 30 8.93 -35.47 -23.91
N PRO A 31 7.80 -34.90 -23.43
CA PRO A 31 7.76 -33.73 -22.56
C PRO A 31 8.13 -34.01 -21.09
N VAL A 32 8.70 -32.99 -20.45
CA VAL A 32 9.03 -32.94 -19.02
C VAL A 32 7.73 -33.00 -18.20
N GLN A 33 7.58 -34.03 -17.37
CA GLN A 33 6.49 -34.25 -16.43
C GLN A 33 7.03 -34.38 -15.00
N GLY A 34 6.35 -33.72 -14.04
CA GLY A 34 6.48 -33.91 -12.58
C GLY A 34 7.54 -33.01 -11.94
N ALA A 35 7.26 -31.91 -11.25
CA ALA A 35 6.29 -31.63 -10.18
C ALA A 35 6.47 -32.53 -8.94
N THR A 36 7.31 -32.08 -8.00
CA THR A 36 7.07 -32.09 -6.54
C THR A 36 8.12 -31.19 -5.87
N THR A 37 7.85 -29.89 -5.78
CA THR A 37 8.43 -29.03 -4.73
C THR A 37 7.41 -28.97 -3.62
N GLU A 38 7.65 -29.74 -2.57
CA GLU A 38 6.90 -29.71 -1.32
C GLU A 38 7.12 -28.34 -0.66
N THR A 39 6.26 -27.37 -1.01
CA THR A 39 6.21 -26.09 -0.31
C THR A 39 5.23 -26.26 0.83
N SER A 40 5.77 -26.40 2.04
CA SER A 40 5.04 -26.41 3.29
C SER A 40 4.20 -25.13 3.38
N GLN A 41 2.88 -25.26 3.18
CA GLN A 41 1.92 -24.17 3.36
C GLN A 41 1.71 -23.99 4.86
N GLN A 42 2.52 -23.12 5.48
CA GLN A 42 2.19 -22.56 6.77
C GLN A 42 1.13 -21.47 6.54
N PRO A 43 -0.06 -21.53 7.16
CA PRO A 43 -1.05 -20.47 7.01
C PRO A 43 -0.49 -19.15 7.56
N PRO A 44 -0.82 -17.98 6.98
CA PRO A 44 -0.51 -16.70 7.60
C PRO A 44 -1.24 -16.65 8.93
N SER A 45 -0.51 -16.61 10.04
CA SER A 45 -1.10 -16.35 11.34
C SER A 45 -1.77 -14.98 11.30
N GLU A 46 -3.10 -14.95 11.49
CA GLU A 46 -3.84 -13.74 11.85
C GLU A 46 -3.14 -13.10 13.05
N GLN A 47 -2.38 -12.03 12.80
CA GLN A 47 -1.81 -11.21 13.86
C GLN A 47 -2.93 -10.39 14.48
N LYS A 48 -3.69 -11.01 15.38
CA LYS A 48 -4.39 -10.27 16.42
C LYS A 48 -3.32 -9.59 17.28
N PRO A 49 -3.32 -8.25 17.47
CA PRO A 49 -2.35 -7.62 18.35
C PRO A 49 -2.56 -8.14 19.78
N GLU A 50 -1.64 -8.98 20.22
CA GLU A 50 -1.58 -9.50 21.59
C GLU A 50 -1.25 -8.32 22.51
N GLN A 51 -2.23 -7.91 23.33
CA GLN A 51 -2.04 -6.93 24.39
C GLN A 51 -1.01 -7.47 25.39
N LYS A 52 0.19 -6.88 25.40
CA LYS A 52 1.24 -7.23 26.36
C LYS A 52 1.32 -6.16 27.47
N GLN A 53 0.98 -6.58 28.69
CA GLN A 53 1.02 -5.79 29.93
C GLN A 53 2.47 -5.64 30.47
N PRO A 54 2.71 -4.82 31.53
CA PRO A 54 3.40 -3.56 31.43
C PRO A 54 4.84 -3.61 31.96
N GLY A 55 5.69 -2.94 31.22
CA GLY A 55 7.15 -2.85 31.36
C GLY A 55 7.70 -2.53 29.97
N GLY A 56 7.01 -1.60 29.29
CA GLY A 56 6.82 -1.68 27.85
C GLY A 56 7.80 -0.81 27.09
N VAL A 57 8.28 -1.36 25.99
CA VAL A 57 8.82 -0.56 24.89
C VAL A 57 7.77 0.47 24.45
N CYS A 58 8.22 1.66 24.07
CA CYS A 58 7.38 2.68 23.42
C CYS A 58 6.64 2.01 22.26
N ALA A 59 5.30 2.02 22.25
CA ALA A 59 4.52 1.39 21.19
C ALA A 59 3.39 2.30 20.70
N LEU A 60 3.17 2.31 19.39
CA LEU A 60 2.00 2.94 18.78
C LEU A 60 0.92 1.86 18.57
N THR A 61 -0.23 2.03 19.20
CA THR A 61 -1.38 1.13 19.02
C THR A 61 -2.56 1.88 18.42
N ILE A 62 -3.45 1.13 17.76
CA ILE A 62 -4.63 1.66 17.08
C ILE A 62 -5.87 0.93 17.58
N SER A 63 -6.95 1.65 17.83
CA SER A 63 -8.20 1.03 18.30
C SER A 63 -8.86 0.20 17.20
N ASP A 64 -8.91 0.75 15.99
CA ASP A 64 -9.58 0.16 14.84
C ASP A 64 -8.63 0.16 13.63
N PRO A 65 -8.07 -1.00 13.24
CA PRO A 65 -7.15 -1.09 12.10
C PRO A 65 -7.87 -0.98 10.75
N SER A 66 -9.21 -1.00 10.74
CA SER A 66 -10.01 -0.68 9.57
C SER A 66 -11.23 0.15 9.92
N VAL A 67 -11.61 1.05 9.01
CA VAL A 67 -12.80 1.90 9.14
C VAL A 67 -13.56 1.94 7.83
N GLU A 68 -14.88 2.05 7.90
CA GLU A 68 -15.74 2.25 6.75
C GLU A 68 -16.25 3.69 6.70
N ILE A 69 -16.14 4.35 5.56
CA ILE A 69 -16.67 5.69 5.34
C ILE A 69 -17.45 5.76 4.03
N LYS A 70 -18.42 6.67 3.98
CA LYS A 70 -19.14 6.95 2.73
C LYS A 70 -18.25 7.76 1.78
N SER A 71 -18.34 7.50 0.49
CA SER A 71 -17.74 8.33 -0.54
C SER A 71 -18.30 9.76 -0.50
N ASN A 72 -17.48 10.72 -0.95
CA ASN A 72 -17.88 12.11 -1.13
C ASN A 72 -18.44 12.81 0.12
N GLY A 73 -17.68 12.75 1.23
CA GLY A 73 -17.97 13.50 2.47
C GLY A 73 -18.15 12.64 3.71
N GLY A 74 -18.11 11.30 3.60
CA GLY A 74 -18.16 10.43 4.77
C GLY A 74 -16.88 10.50 5.61
N SER A 75 -17.03 10.39 6.93
CA SER A 75 -15.92 10.47 7.88
C SER A 75 -15.98 9.41 8.96
N ALA A 76 -14.81 9.00 9.47
CA ALA A 76 -14.66 8.15 10.65
C ALA A 76 -13.56 8.71 11.56
N THR A 77 -13.72 8.51 12.87
CA THR A 77 -12.67 8.85 13.84
C THR A 77 -11.83 7.61 14.11
N VAL A 78 -10.51 7.76 13.93
CA VAL A 78 -9.51 6.75 14.28
C VAL A 78 -8.84 7.19 15.59
N ALA A 79 -8.84 6.33 16.59
CA ALA A 79 -8.12 6.55 17.84
C ALA A 79 -6.79 5.80 17.82
N VAL A 80 -5.72 6.51 18.17
CA VAL A 80 -4.37 5.97 18.34
C VAL A 80 -3.90 6.20 19.77
N ARG A 81 -3.00 5.34 20.24
CA ARG A 81 -2.49 5.39 21.60
C ARG A 81 -0.97 5.19 21.61
N LEU A 82 -0.28 6.02 22.38
CA LEU A 82 1.18 5.97 22.54
C LEU A 82 1.54 5.35 23.89
N GLU A 83 1.73 4.03 23.90
CA GLU A 83 2.05 3.32 25.12
C GLU A 83 3.51 3.57 25.53
N ASN A 84 3.73 3.85 26.81
CA ASN A 84 5.06 4.07 27.40
C ASN A 84 5.87 5.21 26.74
N TYR A 85 5.20 6.22 26.18
CA TYR A 85 5.88 7.39 25.60
C TYR A 85 6.47 8.29 26.69
N ALA A 86 7.80 8.37 26.73
CA ALA A 86 8.56 9.19 27.69
C ALA A 86 9.03 10.55 27.11
N GLY A 87 8.47 10.98 25.96
CA GLY A 87 8.87 12.24 25.33
C GLY A 87 8.41 13.46 26.13
N LYS A 88 9.15 14.56 25.99
CA LYS A 88 8.77 15.85 26.61
C LYS A 88 7.73 16.54 25.74
N GLY A 89 6.53 16.75 26.28
CA GLY A 89 5.43 17.47 25.62
C GLY A 89 4.32 16.55 25.12
N ALA A 90 3.35 17.14 24.41
CA ALA A 90 2.21 16.41 23.87
C ALA A 90 2.66 15.29 22.91
N PRO A 91 2.05 14.10 22.97
CA PRO A 91 2.39 13.00 22.07
C PRO A 91 2.19 13.43 20.62
N ARG A 92 3.08 13.01 19.71
CA ARG A 92 3.00 13.35 18.28
C ARG A 92 2.87 12.12 17.41
N VAL A 93 1.84 12.14 16.58
CA VAL A 93 1.59 11.14 15.53
C VAL A 93 1.38 11.88 14.22
N ASN A 94 2.10 11.46 13.19
CA ASN A 94 2.02 12.01 11.85
C ASN A 94 1.30 10.99 10.95
N PRO A 95 0.06 11.28 10.53
CA PRO A 95 -0.63 10.48 9.53
C PRO A 95 -0.06 10.74 8.13
N SER A 96 -0.10 9.73 7.28
CA SER A 96 0.31 9.81 5.88
C SER A 96 -0.51 8.88 5.00
N THR A 97 -0.73 9.27 3.74
CA THR A 97 -1.39 8.42 2.75
C THR A 97 -0.90 8.79 1.36
N PRO A 98 -0.78 7.85 0.41
CA PRO A 98 -0.52 8.21 -0.99
C PRO A 98 -1.75 8.86 -1.66
N ASN A 99 -2.93 8.80 -1.03
CA ASN A 99 -4.21 9.19 -1.63
C ASN A 99 -4.74 10.52 -1.07
N TRP A 100 -3.87 11.52 -0.89
CA TRP A 100 -4.26 12.84 -0.35
C TRP A 100 -5.30 13.58 -1.19
N ALA A 101 -5.43 13.25 -2.48
CA ALA A 101 -6.47 13.80 -3.35
C ALA A 101 -7.88 13.24 -3.04
N ASP A 102 -7.95 12.12 -2.32
CA ASP A 102 -9.18 11.37 -2.07
C ASP A 102 -9.53 11.31 -0.57
N ILE A 103 -8.52 11.41 0.31
CA ILE A 103 -8.65 11.29 1.76
C ILE A 103 -7.99 12.50 2.45
N ILE A 104 -8.72 13.11 3.37
CA ILE A 104 -8.19 14.12 4.30
C ILE A 104 -8.13 13.51 5.71
N ILE A 105 -7.06 13.83 6.44
CA ILE A 105 -6.84 13.37 7.81
C ILE A 105 -6.59 14.59 8.69
N LEU A 106 -7.43 14.79 9.69
CA LEU A 106 -7.35 15.92 10.62
C LEU A 106 -7.14 15.40 12.03
N ALA A 107 -6.16 15.97 12.74
CA ALA A 107 -6.01 15.72 14.17
C ALA A 107 -7.14 16.44 14.92
N GLU A 108 -7.83 15.72 15.80
CA GLU A 108 -8.80 16.33 16.71
C GLU A 108 -8.04 17.05 17.85
N PRO A 109 -8.66 18.07 18.49
CA PRO A 109 -8.08 18.73 19.66
C PRO A 109 -7.74 17.71 20.75
N HIS A 110 -6.56 17.85 21.34
CA HIS A 110 -6.06 16.98 22.41
C HIS A 110 -5.96 17.79 23.71
N ALA A 111 -6.61 17.30 24.78
CA ALA A 111 -6.52 17.88 26.11
C ALA A 111 -5.63 17.02 27.01
N ASP A 112 -5.08 17.59 28.08
CA ASP A 112 -4.24 16.85 29.03
C ASP A 112 -4.98 15.65 29.66
N SER A 113 -6.31 15.72 29.76
CA SER A 113 -7.17 14.62 30.24
C SER A 113 -7.21 13.41 29.31
N ASP A 114 -6.87 13.55 28.02
CA ASP A 114 -6.81 12.45 27.06
C ASP A 114 -5.54 11.59 27.23
N GLY A 115 -4.54 12.09 27.96
CA GLY A 115 -3.31 11.36 28.27
C GLY A 115 -2.52 10.99 27.02
N ASP A 116 -2.31 9.70 26.79
CA ASP A 116 -1.55 9.17 25.66
C ASP A 116 -2.41 8.85 24.43
N ARG A 117 -3.70 9.22 24.45
CA ARG A 117 -4.65 8.96 23.36
C ARG A 117 -4.76 10.17 22.43
N LEU A 118 -4.68 9.91 21.13
CA LEU A 118 -4.94 10.90 20.08
C LEU A 118 -6.05 10.41 19.17
N ARG A 119 -6.80 11.37 18.61
CA ARG A 119 -7.91 11.08 17.71
C ARG A 119 -7.70 11.82 16.41
N PHE A 120 -8.03 11.14 15.31
CA PHE A 120 -7.90 11.66 13.97
C PHE A 120 -9.20 11.44 13.22
N THR A 121 -9.75 12.48 12.62
CA THR A 121 -10.89 12.37 11.71
C THR A 121 -10.36 12.09 10.30
N VAL A 122 -10.74 10.94 9.74
CA VAL A 122 -10.44 10.56 8.35
C VAL A 122 -11.69 10.80 7.53
N THR A 123 -11.59 11.61 6.47
CA THR A 123 -12.72 12.01 5.63
C THR A 123 -12.45 11.70 4.17
N SER A 124 -13.41 11.07 3.49
CA SER A 124 -13.40 10.92 2.04
C SER A 124 -13.85 12.22 1.39
N VAL A 125 -13.06 12.78 0.49
CA VAL A 125 -13.36 14.04 -0.20
C VAL A 125 -13.53 13.90 -1.70
N SER A 126 -13.42 12.68 -2.22
CA SER A 126 -13.69 12.37 -3.62
C SER A 126 -14.83 11.37 -3.76
N GLY A 127 -15.36 11.25 -4.99
CA GLY A 127 -16.33 10.22 -5.33
C GLY A 127 -15.71 8.83 -5.55
N LYS A 128 -14.41 8.64 -5.31
CA LYS A 128 -13.76 7.34 -5.52
C LYS A 128 -14.10 6.39 -4.37
N SER A 129 -14.62 5.22 -4.73
CA SER A 129 -14.81 4.11 -3.82
C SER A 129 -13.64 3.14 -3.90
N GLY A 130 -13.39 2.41 -2.83
CA GLY A 130 -12.30 1.44 -2.76
C GLY A 130 -11.60 1.45 -1.41
N THR A 131 -10.49 0.73 -1.35
CA THR A 131 -9.68 0.60 -0.14
C THR A 131 -8.47 1.52 -0.21
N PHE A 132 -8.33 2.37 0.79
CA PHE A 132 -7.23 3.31 0.94
C PHE A 132 -6.44 2.98 2.19
N THR A 133 -5.13 3.23 2.18
CA THR A 133 -4.27 3.03 3.35
C THR A 133 -3.86 4.36 3.95
N VAL A 134 -4.00 4.46 5.27
CA VAL A 134 -3.51 5.57 6.08
C VAL A 134 -2.47 5.04 7.07
N THR A 135 -1.25 5.54 7.00
CA THR A 135 -0.16 5.15 7.90
C THR A 135 0.03 6.22 8.96
N PHE A 136 -0.17 5.84 10.23
CA PHE A 136 0.14 6.65 11.39
C PHE A 136 1.57 6.35 11.85
N SER A 137 2.43 7.37 11.87
CA SER A 137 3.83 7.25 12.28
C SER A 137 4.12 8.06 13.53
N SER A 138 4.87 7.49 14.47
CA SER A 138 5.31 8.15 15.70
C SER A 138 6.74 7.70 16.06
N PRO A 139 7.40 8.33 17.04
CA PRO A 139 8.66 7.81 17.59
C PRO A 139 8.56 6.39 18.17
N CYS A 140 7.36 5.93 18.54
CA CYS A 140 7.12 4.58 19.05
C CYS A 140 6.88 3.53 17.94
N GLY A 141 6.84 3.91 16.66
CA GLY A 141 6.57 2.99 15.55
C GLY A 141 5.53 3.50 14.56
N LYS A 142 5.05 2.59 13.71
CA LYS A 142 4.08 2.87 12.64
C LYS A 142 2.93 1.88 12.69
N GLN A 143 1.72 2.35 12.37
CA GLN A 143 0.53 1.54 12.25
C GLN A 143 -0.26 1.94 11.01
N ASP A 144 -0.72 0.96 10.25
CA ASP A 144 -1.55 1.18 9.07
C ASP A 144 -3.04 0.98 9.41
N VAL A 145 -3.87 1.84 8.83
CA VAL A 145 -5.33 1.75 8.87
C VAL A 145 -5.86 1.57 7.46
N THR A 146 -6.74 0.60 7.32
CA THR A 146 -7.47 0.32 6.08
C THR A 146 -8.76 1.13 6.08
N VAL A 147 -8.89 2.09 5.17
CA VAL A 147 -10.07 2.93 4.99
C VAL A 147 -10.87 2.40 3.81
N ASN A 148 -12.01 1.80 4.08
CA ASN A 148 -12.92 1.30 3.05
C ASN A 148 -13.97 2.37 2.73
N VAL A 149 -13.92 2.90 1.51
CA VAL A 149 -14.83 3.92 1.02
C VAL A 149 -15.89 3.28 0.13
N LYS A 150 -17.17 3.50 0.45
CA LYS A 150 -18.32 2.95 -0.28
C LYS A 150 -19.42 3.97 -0.56
#